data_AF-A0A4Q4WBV7-F1
#
_entry.id   AF-A0A4Q4WBV7-F1
#
_cell.length_a   1.000
_cell.length_b   1.000
_cell.length_c   1.000
_cell.angle_alpha   90.00
_cell.angle_beta   90.00
_cell.angle_gamma   90.00
#
_symmetry.space_group_name_H-M   'P 1'
#
loop_
_entity.id
_entity.type
_entity.pdbx_description
1 polymer ?
#
loop_
_entity_poly.entity_id
_entity_poly.type
_entity_poly.pdbx_seq_one_letter_code
_entity_poly.pdbx_strand_id
1 'polypeptide(L)'
;MDIEAYPELHRDGYAAVAAWVARDPDNETYIYRKFDRLGARNLLYLQSQLITLEEEVNAHDIEYRSSLEKRKVAREWEKFREDSTAMKLAEDLQSKIKEYHEALLLQSQIAKLEAPSRRALSAFRKWFRGEFPAEDGRDMGPVLGGQIHYHAFFGTIGHSICMREGRD
;
A
#
# COMPACT_ATOMS: atom_id res chain seq x y z
N MET A 1 17.32 13.83 -21.46
CA MET A 1 16.10 14.56 -21.06
C MET A 1 16.59 15.78 -20.31
N ASP A 2 16.31 16.96 -20.84
CA ASP A 2 16.98 18.21 -20.50
C ASP A 2 16.67 18.69 -19.08
N ILE A 3 17.71 19.17 -18.42
CA ILE A 3 17.71 19.75 -17.07
C ILE A 3 16.97 21.11 -17.03
N GLU A 4 16.52 21.61 -18.18
CA GLU A 4 15.94 22.96 -18.37
C GLU A 4 14.43 23.09 -18.14
N ALA A 5 13.69 22.02 -17.84
CA ALA A 5 12.21 22.11 -17.78
C ALA A 5 11.62 22.75 -16.50
N TYR A 6 12.39 22.95 -15.42
CA TYR A 6 11.87 23.50 -14.16
C TYR A 6 12.85 24.45 -13.46
N PRO A 7 13.18 25.61 -14.06
CA PRO A 7 14.11 26.59 -13.48
C PRO A 7 13.59 27.28 -12.20
N GLU A 8 12.31 27.09 -11.83
CA GLU A 8 11.62 27.81 -10.76
C GLU A 8 11.16 26.92 -9.59
N LEU A 9 11.51 25.63 -9.57
CA LEU A 9 11.13 24.79 -8.44
C LEU A 9 11.98 25.14 -7.22
N HIS A 10 11.49 26.11 -6.44
CA HIS A 10 11.96 26.38 -5.09
C HIS A 10 12.07 25.04 -4.37
N ARG A 11 13.19 24.81 -3.68
CA ARG A 11 13.50 23.55 -2.98
C ARG A 11 12.66 23.45 -1.71
N ASP A 12 11.34 23.46 -1.87
CA ASP A 12 10.35 23.50 -0.83
C ASP A 12 9.08 22.76 -1.28
N GLY A 13 8.45 22.11 -0.31
CA GLY A 13 7.17 21.45 -0.49
C GLY A 13 7.24 20.16 -1.29
N TYR A 14 6.05 19.55 -1.44
CA TYR A 14 5.91 18.24 -2.08
C TYR A 14 6.25 18.27 -3.58
N ALA A 15 6.07 19.43 -4.24
CA ALA A 15 6.42 19.60 -5.65
C ALA A 15 7.92 19.35 -5.89
N ALA A 16 8.78 19.92 -5.04
CA ALA A 16 10.23 19.72 -5.13
C ALA A 16 10.62 18.26 -4.90
N VAL A 17 9.99 17.60 -3.93
CA VAL A 17 10.25 16.18 -3.64
C VAL A 17 9.82 15.29 -4.79
N ALA A 18 8.63 15.51 -5.35
CA ALA A 18 8.14 14.75 -6.49
C ALA A 18 9.04 14.92 -7.72
N ALA A 19 9.44 16.16 -8.03
CA ALA A 19 10.33 16.45 -9.15
C ALA A 19 11.74 15.84 -8.98
N TRP A 20 12.25 15.78 -7.75
CA TRP A 20 13.53 15.13 -7.47
C TRP A 20 13.44 13.61 -7.62
N VAL A 21 12.41 13.00 -7.03
CA VAL A 21 12.17 11.54 -7.07
C VAL A 21 11.94 11.04 -8.49
N ALA A 22 11.27 11.81 -9.34
CA ALA A 22 10.99 11.46 -10.74
C ALA A 22 12.17 11.72 -11.71
N ARG A 23 13.30 12.26 -11.23
CA ARG A 23 14.41 12.69 -12.10
C ARG A 23 15.23 11.52 -12.65
N ASP A 24 15.31 10.42 -11.92
CA ASP A 24 16.14 9.29 -12.29
C ASP A 24 15.44 8.40 -13.31
N PRO A 25 15.98 8.23 -14.53
CA PRO A 25 15.36 7.42 -15.58
C PRO A 25 15.30 5.92 -15.22
N ASP A 26 16.18 5.46 -14.32
CA ASP A 26 16.24 4.06 -13.88
C ASP A 26 15.34 3.77 -12.66
N ASN A 27 14.56 4.77 -12.22
CA ASN A 27 13.68 4.73 -11.05
C ASN A 27 14.38 4.40 -9.71
N GLU A 28 15.71 4.48 -9.62
CA GLU A 28 16.45 4.25 -8.37
C GLU A 28 16.10 5.28 -7.28
N THR A 29 15.62 6.46 -7.69
CA THR A 29 15.19 7.53 -6.78
C THR A 29 13.72 7.44 -6.36
N TYR A 30 12.93 6.49 -6.87
CA TYR A 30 11.55 6.18 -6.43
C TYR A 30 11.54 5.51 -5.06
N ILE A 31 11.97 6.25 -4.04
CA ILE A 31 12.18 5.77 -2.69
C ILE A 31 10.94 6.07 -1.85
N TYR A 32 10.25 5.02 -1.42
CA TYR A 32 9.08 5.12 -0.56
C TYR A 32 9.21 4.21 0.65
N ARG A 33 8.49 4.54 1.72
CA ARG A 33 8.36 3.65 2.88
C ARG A 33 7.45 2.48 2.51
N LYS A 34 7.90 1.26 2.80
CA LYS A 34 7.19 0.01 2.49
C LYS A 34 5.98 -0.27 3.39
N PHE A 35 5.99 0.29 4.60
CA PHE A 35 4.94 0.12 5.61
C PHE A 35 4.62 -1.35 5.97
N ASP A 36 5.60 -2.25 5.94
CA ASP A 36 5.41 -3.71 6.16
C ASP A 36 4.54 -4.06 7.36
N ARG A 37 4.83 -3.44 8.52
CA ARG A 37 4.07 -3.70 9.75
C ARG A 37 2.59 -3.30 9.62
N LEU A 38 2.30 -2.19 8.94
CA LEU A 38 0.92 -1.74 8.73
C LEU A 38 0.22 -2.60 7.67
N GLY A 39 0.92 -2.97 6.59
CA GLY A 39 0.42 -3.89 5.57
C GLY A 39 0.07 -5.26 6.14
N ALA A 40 0.98 -5.86 6.92
CA ALA A 40 0.74 -7.13 7.61
C ALA A 40 -0.45 -7.03 8.59
N ARG A 41 -0.56 -5.93 9.35
CA ARG A 41 -1.68 -5.69 10.26
C ARG A 41 -3.01 -5.58 9.50
N ASN A 42 -3.03 -4.92 8.34
CA ASN A 42 -4.21 -4.84 7.50
C ASN A 42 -4.66 -6.23 7.00
N LEU A 43 -3.71 -7.05 6.52
CA LEU A 43 -4.01 -8.42 6.09
C LEU A 43 -4.60 -9.27 7.23
N LEU A 44 -4.05 -9.15 8.44
CA LEU A 44 -4.58 -9.85 9.61
C LEU A 44 -6.01 -9.40 9.93
N TYR A 45 -6.34 -8.11 9.80
CA TYR A 45 -7.70 -7.60 10.00
C TYR A 45 -8.69 -8.11 8.97
N LEU A 46 -8.28 -8.20 7.70
CA LEU A 46 -9.11 -8.77 6.65
C LEU A 46 -9.33 -10.27 6.86
N GLN A 47 -8.29 -11.00 7.27
CA GLN A 47 -8.39 -12.41 7.60
C GLN A 47 -9.34 -12.66 8.77
N SER A 48 -9.28 -11.87 9.84
CA SER A 48 -10.21 -11.98 10.97
C SER A 48 -11.67 -11.73 10.54
N GLN A 49 -11.91 -10.71 9.70
CA GLN A 49 -13.25 -10.43 9.16
C GLN A 49 -13.78 -11.61 8.33
N LEU A 50 -12.92 -12.21 7.50
CA LEU A 50 -13.29 -13.37 6.69
C LEU A 50 -13.62 -14.60 7.54
N ILE A 51 -12.88 -14.85 8.62
CA ILE A 51 -13.18 -15.96 9.55
C ILE A 51 -14.55 -15.75 10.20
N THR A 52 -14.88 -14.53 10.63
CA THR A 52 -16.21 -14.24 11.18
C THR A 52 -17.31 -14.46 10.13
N LEU A 53 -17.13 -14.00 8.90
CA LEU A 53 -18.09 -14.24 7.82
C LEU A 53 -18.22 -15.75 7.48
N GLU A 54 -17.11 -16.50 7.51
CA GLU A 54 -17.12 -17.95 7.31
C GLU A 54 -17.96 -18.64 8.39
N GLU A 55 -17.81 -18.25 9.66
CA GLU A 55 -18.63 -18.77 10.76
C GLU A 55 -20.12 -18.46 10.56
N GLU A 56 -20.46 -17.24 10.16
CA GLU A 56 -21.85 -16.83 9.90
C GLU A 56 -22.49 -17.59 8.73
N VAL A 57 -21.76 -17.72 7.61
CA VAL A 57 -22.22 -18.50 6.43
C VAL A 57 -22.40 -19.97 6.80
N ASN A 58 -21.45 -20.55 7.53
CA ASN A 58 -21.55 -21.95 7.97
C ASN A 58 -22.74 -22.17 8.91
N ALA A 59 -23.01 -21.23 9.82
CA ALA A 59 -24.18 -21.27 10.69
C ALA A 59 -25.49 -21.22 9.88
N HIS A 60 -25.54 -20.34 8.87
CA HIS A 60 -26.69 -20.23 7.97
C HIS A 60 -26.91 -21.51 7.14
N ASP A 61 -25.83 -22.13 6.66
CA ASP A 61 -25.89 -23.40 5.94
C ASP A 61 -26.39 -24.56 6.81
N ILE A 62 -26.02 -24.58 8.10
CA ILE A 62 -26.57 -25.53 9.06
C ILE A 62 -28.07 -25.30 9.24
N GLU A 63 -28.51 -24.05 9.34
CA GLU A 63 -29.94 -23.72 9.42
C GLU A 63 -30.69 -24.20 8.18
N TYR A 64 -30.10 -24.06 6.98
CA TYR A 64 -30.73 -24.56 5.76
C TYR A 64 -30.96 -26.08 5.78
N ARG A 65 -30.10 -26.84 6.47
CA ARG A 65 -30.22 -28.30 6.60
C ARG A 65 -31.32 -28.74 7.58
N SER A 66 -31.83 -27.83 8.41
CA SER A 66 -32.80 -28.15 9.48
C SER A 66 -34.17 -28.58 8.98
N SER A 67 -34.58 -28.22 7.75
CA SER A 67 -35.88 -28.60 7.20
C SER A 67 -35.82 -28.93 5.70
N LEU A 68 -36.86 -29.59 5.17
CA LEU A 68 -36.95 -29.90 3.74
C LEU A 68 -37.16 -28.64 2.90
N GLU A 69 -38.00 -27.70 3.35
CA GLU A 69 -38.27 -26.46 2.62
C GLU A 69 -37.04 -25.55 2.58
N LYS A 70 -36.32 -25.41 3.70
CA LYS A 70 -35.07 -24.63 3.75
C LYS A 70 -33.97 -25.26 2.86
N ARG A 71 -33.91 -26.58 2.78
CA ARG A 71 -33.01 -27.28 1.85
C ARG A 71 -33.32 -27.00 0.37
N LYS A 72 -34.57 -26.73 0.01
CA LYS A 72 -34.93 -26.32 -1.35
C LYS A 72 -34.40 -24.92 -1.65
N VAL A 73 -34.53 -23.99 -0.71
CA VAL A 73 -33.98 -22.62 -0.84
C VAL A 73 -32.49 -22.67 -1.15
N ALA A 74 -31.72 -23.47 -0.40
CA ALA A 74 -30.27 -23.60 -0.61
C ALA A 74 -29.85 -24.25 -1.95
N ARG A 75 -30.78 -24.92 -2.66
CA ARG A 75 -30.49 -25.65 -3.92
C ARG A 75 -31.02 -24.95 -5.16
N GLU A 76 -31.94 -24.02 -5.00
CA GLU A 76 -32.61 -23.30 -6.08
C GLU A 76 -32.21 -21.84 -6.02
N TRP A 77 -31.42 -21.38 -7.01
CA TRP A 77 -30.89 -20.01 -7.04
C TRP A 77 -32.00 -18.95 -6.96
N GLU A 78 -33.14 -19.20 -7.62
CA GLU A 78 -34.30 -18.32 -7.63
C GLU A 78 -34.87 -18.11 -6.23
N LYS A 79 -34.84 -19.13 -5.37
CA LYS A 79 -35.29 -19.02 -3.98
C LYS A 79 -34.20 -18.46 -3.08
N PHE A 80 -32.95 -18.86 -3.31
CA PHE A 80 -31.80 -18.34 -2.57
C PHE A 80 -31.72 -16.82 -2.68
N ARG A 81 -31.89 -16.27 -3.90
CA ARG A 81 -31.81 -14.82 -4.11
C ARG A 81 -32.95 -14.01 -3.46
N GLU A 82 -34.04 -14.67 -3.07
CA GLU A 82 -35.15 -14.05 -2.34
C GLU A 82 -34.88 -14.02 -0.82
N ASP A 83 -33.91 -14.81 -0.33
CA ASP A 83 -33.45 -14.78 1.05
C ASP A 83 -32.50 -13.60 1.26
N SER A 84 -33.01 -12.51 1.82
CA SER A 84 -32.25 -11.28 2.05
C SER A 84 -31.03 -11.49 2.94
N THR A 85 -31.11 -12.42 3.90
CA THR A 85 -30.01 -12.66 4.84
C THR A 85 -28.90 -13.42 4.13
N ALA A 86 -29.25 -14.48 3.40
CA ALA A 86 -28.28 -15.27 2.65
C ALA A 86 -27.62 -14.47 1.52
N MET A 87 -28.39 -13.63 0.82
CA MET A 87 -27.85 -12.75 -0.21
C MET A 87 -26.88 -11.72 0.36
N LYS A 88 -27.21 -11.12 1.51
CA LYS A 88 -26.29 -10.17 2.16
C LYS A 88 -24.99 -10.85 2.59
N LEU A 89 -25.07 -12.02 3.23
CA LEU A 89 -23.88 -12.79 3.62
C LEU A 89 -23.03 -13.17 2.39
N ALA A 90 -23.67 -13.56 1.28
CA ALA A 90 -22.97 -13.87 0.04
C ALA A 90 -22.28 -12.64 -0.57
N GLU A 91 -22.95 -11.48 -0.60
CA GLU A 91 -22.38 -10.22 -1.07
C GLU A 91 -21.21 -9.75 -0.21
N ASP A 92 -21.37 -9.78 1.12
CA ASP A 92 -20.33 -9.41 2.08
C ASP A 92 -19.10 -10.34 1.94
N LEU A 93 -19.32 -11.65 1.82
CA LEU A 93 -18.26 -12.63 1.59
C LEU A 93 -17.54 -12.40 0.27
N GLN A 94 -18.27 -12.21 -0.84
CA GLN A 94 -17.67 -11.96 -2.15
C GLN A 94 -16.82 -10.68 -2.15
N SER A 95 -17.34 -9.61 -1.55
CA SER A 95 -16.65 -8.34 -1.40
C SER A 95 -15.37 -8.49 -0.57
N LYS A 96 -15.46 -9.13 0.60
CA LYS A 96 -14.30 -9.29 1.50
C LYS A 96 -13.24 -10.24 0.98
N ILE A 97 -13.62 -11.32 0.30
CA ILE A 97 -12.66 -12.22 -0.35
C ILE A 97 -11.88 -11.45 -1.42
N LYS A 98 -12.58 -10.66 -2.24
CA LYS A 98 -11.93 -9.84 -3.26
C LYS A 98 -10.95 -8.84 -2.64
N GLU A 99 -11.39 -8.09 -1.63
CA GLU A 99 -10.55 -7.11 -0.93
C GLU A 99 -9.30 -7.77 -0.31
N TYR A 100 -9.45 -8.93 0.33
CA TYR A 100 -8.35 -9.68 0.91
C TYR A 100 -7.36 -10.18 -0.16
N HIS A 101 -7.86 -10.78 -1.25
CA HIS A 101 -7.01 -11.29 -2.32
C HIS A 101 -6.25 -10.18 -3.05
N GLU A 102 -6.91 -9.04 -3.31
CA GLU A 102 -6.27 -7.86 -3.90
C GLU A 102 -5.19 -7.31 -2.96
N ALA A 103 -5.49 -7.16 -1.67
CA ALA A 103 -4.51 -6.71 -0.67
C ALA A 103 -3.31 -7.66 -0.57
N LEU A 104 -3.54 -8.97 -0.62
CA LEU A 104 -2.48 -9.97 -0.55
C LEU A 104 -1.58 -9.93 -1.79
N LEU A 105 -2.18 -9.79 -2.98
CA LEU A 105 -1.45 -9.66 -4.24
C LEU A 105 -0.59 -8.39 -4.25
N LEU A 106 -1.16 -7.25 -3.86
CA LEU A 106 -0.43 -5.97 -3.75
C LEU A 106 0.71 -6.08 -2.74
N GLN A 107 0.47 -6.68 -1.57
CA GLN A 107 1.52 -6.87 -0.57
C GLN A 107 2.63 -7.81 -1.07
N SER A 108 2.29 -8.83 -1.85
CA SER A 108 3.28 -9.72 -2.49
C SER A 108 4.13 -8.96 -3.52
N GLN A 109 3.52 -8.12 -4.33
CA GLN A 109 4.24 -7.27 -5.29
C GLN A 109 5.17 -6.29 -4.57
N ILE A 110 4.67 -5.59 -3.55
CA ILE A 110 5.46 -4.70 -2.71
C ILE A 110 6.61 -5.45 -2.02
N ALA A 111 6.37 -6.70 -1.60
CA ALA A 111 7.38 -7.53 -0.95
C ALA A 111 8.57 -7.86 -1.86
N LYS A 112 8.35 -7.93 -3.18
CA LYS A 112 9.36 -8.20 -4.21
C LYS A 112 10.18 -6.98 -4.62
N LEU A 113 9.72 -5.77 -4.28
CA LEU A 113 10.47 -4.54 -4.60
C LEU A 113 11.80 -4.50 -3.84
N GLU A 114 12.86 -4.12 -4.55
CA GLU A 114 14.20 -4.03 -4.00
C GLU A 114 14.33 -2.86 -3.01
N ALA A 115 15.27 -2.99 -2.07
CA ALA A 115 15.70 -1.86 -1.28
C ALA A 115 16.49 -0.88 -2.17
N PRO A 116 16.36 0.44 -1.97
CA PRO A 116 17.11 1.42 -2.74
C PRO A 116 18.62 1.24 -2.54
N SER A 117 19.39 1.54 -3.58
CA SER A 117 20.85 1.50 -3.49
C SER A 117 21.33 2.47 -2.39
N ARG A 118 22.41 2.12 -1.67
CA ARG A 118 22.97 2.97 -0.61
C ARG A 118 23.30 4.37 -1.13
N ARG A 119 23.74 4.47 -2.39
CA ARG A 119 24.07 5.73 -3.07
C ARG A 119 22.82 6.57 -3.31
N ALA A 120 21.77 6.00 -3.92
CA ALA A 120 20.51 6.72 -4.18
C ALA A 120 19.87 7.19 -2.87
N LEU A 121 19.82 6.32 -1.86
CA LEU A 121 19.28 6.67 -0.54
C LEU A 121 20.08 7.77 0.15
N SER A 122 21.41 7.74 0.04
CA SER A 122 22.27 8.79 0.61
C SER A 122 22.06 10.13 -0.12
N ALA A 123 22.01 10.11 -1.45
CA ALA A 123 21.76 11.31 -2.26
C ALA A 123 20.40 11.93 -1.94
N PHE A 124 19.35 11.11 -1.84
CA PHE A 124 18.01 11.55 -1.46
C PHE A 124 18.02 12.20 -0.07
N ARG A 125 18.61 11.55 0.94
CA ARG A 125 18.66 12.10 2.30
C ARG A 125 19.41 13.43 2.40
N LYS A 126 20.56 13.55 1.71
CA LYS A 126 21.33 14.80 1.66
C LYS A 126 20.51 15.92 1.01
N TRP A 127 19.87 15.62 -0.11
CA TRP A 127 19.04 16.58 -0.85
C TRP A 127 17.81 16.98 -0.05
N PHE A 128 17.17 16.02 0.60
CA PHE A 128 15.99 16.25 1.42
C PHE A 128 16.30 17.11 2.66
N ARG A 129 17.50 16.98 3.23
CA ARG A 129 17.94 17.73 4.43
C ARG A 129 18.51 19.11 4.16
N GLY A 130 18.94 19.38 2.93
CA GLY A 130 19.54 20.66 2.57
C GLY A 130 21.02 20.70 2.90
N GLU A 131 21.62 19.53 3.03
CA GLU A 131 23.06 19.36 3.26
C GLU A 131 23.90 19.64 1.99
N PHE A 132 23.26 20.09 0.91
CA PHE A 132 23.95 20.72 -0.20
C PHE A 132 24.01 22.22 0.08
N PRO A 133 25.22 22.80 0.22
CA PRO A 133 25.35 24.23 0.39
C PRO A 133 24.65 24.95 -0.77
N ALA A 134 23.83 25.96 -0.46
CA ALA A 134 23.44 26.93 -1.47
C ALA A 134 24.70 27.64 -2.01
N GLU A 135 24.65 28.16 -3.24
CA GLU A 135 25.77 28.92 -3.83
C GLU A 135 26.21 30.11 -2.97
N ASP A 136 25.32 30.60 -2.10
CA ASP A 136 25.54 31.68 -1.15
C ASP A 136 25.88 31.22 0.29
N GLY A 137 26.07 29.92 0.51
CA GLY A 137 26.44 29.35 1.81
C GLY A 137 25.30 29.29 2.83
N ARG A 138 24.06 29.61 2.46
CA ARG A 138 22.91 29.48 3.38
C ARG A 138 22.53 28.01 3.61
N ASP A 139 22.20 27.70 4.87
CA ASP A 139 21.49 26.47 5.20
C ASP A 139 20.06 26.58 4.68
N MET A 140 19.73 25.73 3.70
CA MET A 140 18.43 25.73 3.05
C MET A 140 17.39 24.92 3.85
N GLY A 141 17.79 24.25 4.94
CA GLY A 141 16.90 23.43 5.75
C GLY A 141 16.28 22.25 5.00
N PRO A 142 15.40 21.48 5.66
CA PRO A 142 14.74 20.34 5.04
C PRO A 142 13.65 20.76 4.05
N VAL A 143 13.49 20.01 2.95
CA VAL A 143 12.49 20.29 1.89
C VAL A 143 11.06 20.13 2.38
N LEU A 144 10.82 19.24 3.36
CA LEU A 144 9.54 19.10 4.05
C LEU A 144 9.79 19.06 5.55
N GLY A 145 8.92 19.74 6.31
CA GLY A 145 8.90 19.69 7.77
C GLY A 145 7.99 18.58 8.34
N GLY A 146 7.72 18.66 9.64
CA GLY A 146 6.75 17.80 10.33
C GLY A 146 7.14 16.31 10.39
N GLN A 147 6.16 15.42 10.46
CA GLN A 147 6.41 13.97 10.65
C GLN A 147 7.19 13.32 9.49
N ILE A 148 7.06 13.85 8.27
CA ILE A 148 7.77 13.33 7.09
C ILE A 148 9.28 13.59 7.22
N HIS A 149 9.68 14.73 7.78
CA HIS A 149 11.08 15.03 8.08
C HIS A 149 11.71 13.94 8.97
N TYR A 150 11.06 13.59 10.09
CA TYR A 150 11.55 12.56 11.00
C TYR A 150 11.64 11.17 10.34
N HIS A 151 10.69 10.82 9.47
CA HIS A 151 10.72 9.54 8.77
C HIS A 151 11.86 9.44 7.75
N ALA A 152 12.13 10.50 6.99
CA ALA A 152 13.28 10.56 6.09
C ALA A 152 14.61 10.54 6.86
N PHE A 153 14.63 11.09 8.08
CA PHE A 153 15.81 11.25 8.93
C PHE A 153 16.19 10.01 9.75
N PHE A 154 15.23 9.34 10.39
CA PHE A 154 15.48 8.23 11.33
C PHE A 154 14.99 6.85 10.84
N GLY A 155 14.51 6.75 9.59
CA GLY A 155 14.02 5.50 9.03
C GLY A 155 15.06 4.38 9.08
N THR A 156 14.79 3.37 9.90
CA THR A 156 15.63 2.18 10.11
C THR A 156 15.94 1.52 8.77
N ILE A 157 17.23 1.29 8.55
CA ILE A 157 17.82 0.64 7.38
C ILE A 157 17.08 -0.70 7.16
N GLY A 158 16.19 -0.76 6.17
CA GLY A 158 15.42 -1.98 5.83
C GLY A 158 13.96 -1.80 5.40
N HIS A 159 13.34 -0.62 5.58
CA HIS A 159 11.90 -0.42 5.32
C HIS A 159 11.56 0.51 4.15
N SER A 160 12.54 0.82 3.31
CA SER A 160 12.32 1.61 2.09
C SER A 160 12.40 0.69 0.89
N ILE A 161 11.54 0.95 -0.10
CA ILE A 161 11.48 0.26 -1.38
C ILE A 161 11.83 1.22 -2.49
N CYS A 162 12.38 0.67 -3.56
CA CYS A 162 12.62 1.32 -4.83
C CYS A 162 11.75 0.63 -5.89
N MET A 163 11.15 1.41 -6.80
CA MET A 163 10.29 0.90 -7.88
C MET A 163 11.06 0.33 -9.07
N ARG A 164 12.30 -0.12 -8.87
CA ARG A 164 13.07 -0.84 -9.88
C ARG A 164 12.53 -2.26 -10.01
N GLU A 165 12.18 -2.69 -11.22
CA GLU A 165 11.98 -4.12 -11.49
C GLU A 165 13.30 -4.85 -11.24
N GLY A 166 13.27 -5.88 -10.39
CA GLY A 166 14.41 -6.75 -10.16
C GLY A 166 14.89 -7.30 -11.49
N ARG A 167 16.20 -7.23 -11.74
CA ARG A 167 16.78 -7.94 -12.89
C ARG A 167 16.64 -9.43 -12.62
N ASP A 168 15.83 -10.11 -13.44
CA ASP A 168 15.80 -11.57 -13.53
C ASP A 168 17.18 -12.15 -13.91
#